data_AF-A0A947YQ08-F1
#
_entry.id   AF-A0A947YQ08-F1
#
_cell.length_a   1.000
_cell.length_b   1.000
_cell.length_c   1.000
_cell.angle_alpha   90.00
_cell.angle_beta   90.00
_cell.angle_gamma   90.00
#
_symmetry.space_group_name_H-M   'P 1'
#
loop_
_entity.id
_entity.type
_entity.pdbx_description
1 polymer ?
#
loop_
_entity_poly.entity_id
_entity_poly.type
_entity_poly.pdbx_seq_one_letter_code
_entity_poly.pdbx_strand_id
1 'polypeptide(L)'
;MDKKLFEILENFRPCFSRKATYYWFTLVMIGLAVRADHYGISSIVRWVSLSPNCYFSLLHFFGSTGWTLEVLLLCWWSYCLQDPLCLKIQGRAVLLGDHTNQPKGGQRMPGVVTIHQHSETSSKPSYFRGHVWGFIALVMGNGQKYFAVPLKGELNLEERNKENSCSLATQLVYNAIQTAQKMGCPAYLVLDAFFAIGPVFLIAVACSVALRVPWVHIITRAKKNAVAYLDPPPDTPGKRGRKRKYGEKVKLMGLFKERANEFLEETCFVYGHTEVVKILCLDLLWKPIKGKIRFVLAITSRGPIVLMSSDLTLPAVQILELYCQRASIESMFLVLKHSIGGL
;
A
#
# COMPACT_ATOMS: atom_id res chain seq x y z
N MET A 1 -18.38 11.06 23.65
CA MET A 1 -17.20 10.40 23.06
C MET A 1 -17.58 8.95 22.83
N ASP A 2 -17.28 8.40 21.66
CA ASP A 2 -17.82 7.11 21.20
C ASP A 2 -17.35 5.93 22.07
N LYS A 3 -18.26 5.01 22.43
CA LYS A 3 -17.95 3.81 23.25
C LYS A 3 -16.91 2.93 22.55
N LYS A 4 -16.95 2.86 21.21
CA LYS A 4 -16.01 2.08 20.41
C LYS A 4 -14.56 2.58 20.56
N LEU A 5 -14.34 3.88 20.74
CA LEU A 5 -13.00 4.43 20.92
C LEU A 5 -12.34 3.92 22.21
N PHE A 6 -13.08 3.89 23.32
CA PHE A 6 -12.56 3.39 24.58
C PHE A 6 -12.29 1.89 24.54
N GLU A 7 -13.16 1.11 23.89
CA GLU A 7 -12.93 -0.32 23.66
C GLU A 7 -11.64 -0.56 22.85
N ILE A 8 -11.39 0.25 21.82
CA ILE A 8 -10.12 0.19 21.07
C ILE A 8 -8.94 0.50 21.99
N LEU A 9 -9.00 1.59 22.76
CA LEU A 9 -7.88 2.02 23.60
C LEU A 9 -7.57 1.02 24.71
N GLU A 10 -8.59 0.40 25.31
CA GLU A 10 -8.41 -0.65 26.32
C GLU A 10 -7.66 -1.87 25.76
N ASN A 11 -7.85 -2.23 24.48
CA ASN A 11 -7.07 -3.30 23.85
C ASN A 11 -5.56 -3.01 23.80
N PHE A 12 -5.15 -1.75 23.84
CA PHE A 12 -3.74 -1.37 23.88
C PHE A 12 -3.14 -1.40 25.29
N ARG A 13 -3.94 -1.56 26.36
CA ARG A 13 -3.43 -1.58 27.73
C ARG A 13 -2.26 -2.56 27.93
N PRO A 14 -2.27 -3.80 27.40
CA PRO A 14 -1.16 -4.75 27.56
C PRO A 14 0.14 -4.30 26.90
N CYS A 15 0.11 -3.35 25.97
CA CYS A 15 1.31 -2.84 25.29
C CYS A 15 2.19 -1.94 26.17
N PHE A 16 1.71 -1.57 27.36
CA PHE A 16 2.40 -0.64 28.25
C PHE A 16 2.81 -1.31 29.55
N SER A 17 4.10 -1.22 29.89
CA SER A 17 4.63 -1.76 31.14
C SER A 17 4.17 -0.97 32.38
N ARG A 18 3.85 0.32 32.22
CA ARG A 18 3.42 1.21 33.31
C ARG A 18 2.00 1.73 33.06
N LYS A 19 1.18 1.81 34.13
CA LYS A 19 -0.16 2.42 34.04
C LYS A 19 -0.10 3.89 33.59
N ALA A 20 0.87 4.65 34.09
CA ALA A 20 1.03 6.06 33.73
C ALA A 20 1.27 6.26 32.23
N THR A 21 2.12 5.43 31.60
CA THR A 21 2.40 5.56 30.16
C THR A 21 1.19 5.20 29.30
N TYR A 22 0.38 4.23 29.73
CA TYR A 22 -0.90 3.92 29.08
C TYR A 22 -1.90 5.08 29.15
N TYR A 23 -2.01 5.76 30.30
CA TYR A 23 -2.88 6.92 30.42
C TYR A 23 -2.41 8.08 29.56
N TRP A 24 -1.10 8.33 29.49
CA TRP A 24 -0.55 9.32 28.57
C TRP A 24 -0.85 8.98 27.10
N PHE A 25 -0.72 7.71 26.70
CA PHE A 25 -1.12 7.26 25.38
C PHE A 25 -2.60 7.54 25.09
N THR A 26 -3.48 7.21 26.03
CA THR A 26 -4.93 7.46 25.92
C THR A 26 -5.22 8.95 25.75
N LEU A 27 -4.58 9.81 26.55
CA LEU A 27 -4.70 11.26 26.44
C LEU A 27 -4.19 11.79 25.09
N VAL A 28 -3.08 11.24 24.58
CA VAL A 28 -2.56 11.59 23.25
C VAL A 28 -3.56 11.20 22.17
N MET A 29 -4.10 9.98 22.20
CA MET A 29 -5.07 9.53 21.18
C MET A 29 -6.36 10.33 21.21
N ILE A 30 -6.90 10.63 22.40
CA ILE A 30 -8.07 11.49 22.56
C ILE A 30 -7.74 12.90 22.06
N GLY A 31 -6.60 13.46 22.47
CA GLY A 31 -6.15 14.79 22.05
C GLY A 31 -5.99 14.93 20.53
N LEU A 32 -5.46 13.90 19.86
CA LEU A 32 -5.37 13.85 18.40
C LEU A 32 -6.75 13.76 17.75
N ALA A 33 -7.72 13.10 18.38
CA ALA A 33 -9.07 12.95 17.86
C ALA A 33 -9.93 14.21 18.03
N VAL A 34 -9.74 14.99 19.11
CA VAL A 34 -10.61 16.15 19.42
C VAL A 34 -10.03 17.50 19.00
N ARG A 35 -8.72 17.60 18.79
CA ARG A 35 -8.10 18.89 18.44
C ARG A 35 -8.56 19.38 17.07
N ALA A 36 -8.80 20.68 16.95
CA ALA A 36 -9.09 21.34 15.66
C ALA A 36 -7.88 22.11 15.08
N ASP A 37 -6.76 22.16 15.81
CA ASP A 37 -5.55 22.88 15.40
C ASP A 37 -4.32 21.97 15.29
N HIS A 38 -3.30 22.44 14.55
CA HIS A 38 -2.11 21.66 14.19
C HIS A 38 -0.81 22.23 14.76
N TYR A 39 -0.82 22.70 16.01
CA TYR A 39 0.35 23.27 16.69
C TYR A 39 1.21 22.22 17.42
N GLY A 40 1.09 20.94 17.06
CA GLY A 40 1.87 19.85 17.64
C GLY A 40 1.35 19.40 19.01
N ILE A 41 2.24 19.14 19.96
CA ILE A 41 1.88 18.58 21.29
C ILE A 41 1.17 19.62 22.16
N SER A 42 1.47 20.92 21.97
CA SER A 42 0.78 22.00 22.70
C SER A 42 -0.71 22.04 22.40
N SER A 43 -1.14 21.66 21.19
CA SER A 43 -2.55 21.46 20.85
C SER A 43 -3.22 20.44 21.76
N ILE A 44 -2.57 19.30 22.01
CA ILE A 44 -3.12 18.25 22.88
C ILE A 44 -3.32 18.78 24.31
N VAL A 45 -2.33 19.53 24.84
CA VAL A 45 -2.42 20.16 26.17
C VAL A 45 -3.64 21.08 26.25
N ARG A 46 -3.85 21.94 25.24
CA ARG A 46 -4.99 22.87 25.22
C ARG A 46 -6.33 22.17 25.08
N TRP A 47 -6.47 21.29 24.10
CA TRP A 47 -7.76 20.68 23.76
C TRP A 47 -8.24 19.65 24.78
N VAL A 48 -7.31 19.00 25.50
CA VAL A 48 -7.65 18.10 26.61
C VAL A 48 -7.66 18.86 27.96
N SER A 49 -7.45 20.18 27.95
CA SER A 49 -7.46 21.04 29.14
C SER A 49 -6.48 20.58 30.24
N LEU A 50 -5.29 20.13 29.82
CA LEU A 50 -4.21 19.77 30.74
C LEU A 50 -3.51 21.04 31.26
N SER A 51 -2.93 20.95 32.46
CA SER A 51 -2.06 22.00 32.98
C SER A 51 -0.87 22.22 32.02
N PRO A 52 -0.42 23.47 31.78
CA PRO A 52 0.75 23.75 30.95
C PRO A 52 2.00 22.96 31.35
N ASN A 53 2.16 22.66 32.64
CA ASN A 53 3.28 21.87 33.17
C ASN A 53 3.29 20.42 32.62
N CYS A 54 2.16 19.90 32.17
CA CYS A 54 2.04 18.58 31.55
C CYS A 54 2.67 18.50 30.15
N TYR A 55 3.04 19.63 29.54
CA TYR A 55 3.70 19.65 28.24
C TYR A 55 4.99 18.82 28.23
N PHE A 56 5.84 18.98 29.26
CA PHE A 56 7.08 18.23 29.38
C PHE A 56 6.82 16.73 29.62
N SER A 57 5.78 16.39 30.39
CA SER A 57 5.37 14.99 30.60
C SER A 57 4.93 14.32 29.29
N LEU A 58 4.19 15.04 28.43
CA LEU A 58 3.83 14.56 27.10
C LEU A 58 5.05 14.37 26.20
N LEU A 59 6.03 15.27 26.25
CA LEU A 59 7.30 15.06 25.52
C LEU A 59 8.04 13.81 26.01
N HIS A 60 8.11 13.62 27.33
CA HIS A 60 8.72 12.42 27.92
C HIS A 60 7.99 11.13 27.53
N PHE A 61 6.68 11.16 27.30
CA PHE A 61 5.93 10.00 26.84
C PHE A 61 6.48 9.43 25.51
N PHE A 62 6.83 10.30 24.55
CA PHE A 62 7.37 9.87 23.25
C PHE A 62 8.79 9.28 23.33
N GLY A 63 9.55 9.61 24.38
CA GLY A 63 10.86 9.03 24.67
C GLY A 63 10.83 7.93 25.73
N SER A 64 9.64 7.47 26.14
CA SER A 64 9.50 6.52 27.24
C SER A 64 9.90 5.11 26.83
N THR A 65 10.61 4.39 27.70
CA THR A 65 10.85 2.94 27.58
C THR A 65 9.65 2.09 28.01
N GLY A 66 8.53 2.74 28.40
CA GLY A 66 7.33 2.06 28.87
C GLY A 66 6.49 1.40 27.76
N TRP A 67 6.83 1.64 26.50
CA TRP A 67 6.20 1.07 25.32
C TRP A 67 7.20 1.01 24.16
N THR A 68 6.91 0.22 23.14
CA THR A 68 7.66 0.20 21.88
C THR A 68 6.71 0.29 20.70
N LEU A 69 7.13 0.95 19.63
CA LEU A 69 6.31 1.08 18.43
C LEU A 69 5.95 -0.28 17.84
N GLU A 70 6.88 -1.24 17.87
CA GLU A 70 6.63 -2.59 17.36
C GLU A 70 5.46 -3.29 18.07
N VAL A 71 5.42 -3.22 19.41
CA VAL A 71 4.34 -3.85 20.18
C VAL A 71 2.99 -3.15 19.94
N LEU A 72 2.99 -1.82 19.82
CA LEU A 72 1.77 -1.07 19.46
C LEU A 72 1.27 -1.44 18.06
N LEU A 73 2.18 -1.53 17.07
CA LEU A 73 1.83 -1.92 15.72
C LEU A 73 1.25 -3.33 15.67
N LEU A 74 1.86 -4.30 16.36
CA LEU A 74 1.34 -5.67 16.45
C LEU A 74 -0.08 -5.72 17.05
N CYS A 75 -0.32 -4.97 18.12
CA CYS A 75 -1.64 -4.86 18.73
C CYS A 75 -2.65 -4.23 17.76
N TRP A 76 -2.27 -3.14 17.10
CA TRP A 76 -3.10 -2.44 16.12
C TRP A 76 -3.47 -3.33 14.93
N TRP A 77 -2.50 -4.06 14.38
CA TRP A 77 -2.73 -4.95 13.25
C TRP A 77 -3.65 -6.11 13.62
N SER A 78 -3.44 -6.68 14.82
CA SER A 78 -4.31 -7.73 15.36
C SER A 78 -5.75 -7.23 15.51
N TYR A 79 -5.95 -6.04 16.08
CA TYR A 79 -7.27 -5.42 16.20
C TYR A 79 -7.92 -5.22 14.83
N CYS A 80 -7.21 -4.63 13.88
CA CYS A 80 -7.72 -4.38 12.53
C CYS A 80 -8.11 -5.67 11.79
N LEU A 81 -7.36 -6.75 11.97
CA LEU A 81 -7.63 -8.05 11.33
C LEU A 81 -8.84 -8.80 11.88
N GLN A 82 -9.16 -8.56 13.14
CA GLN A 82 -10.29 -9.17 13.84
C GLN A 82 -11.59 -8.39 13.62
N ASP A 83 -11.49 -7.10 13.27
CA ASP A 83 -12.67 -6.28 12.97
C ASP A 83 -13.41 -6.85 11.73
N PRO A 84 -14.74 -7.04 11.80
CA PRO A 84 -15.52 -7.63 10.72
C PRO A 84 -15.51 -6.81 9.43
N LEU A 85 -15.12 -5.53 9.49
CA LEU A 85 -14.95 -4.68 8.31
C LEU A 85 -13.64 -4.98 7.56
N CYS A 86 -12.72 -5.78 8.10
CA CYS A 86 -11.49 -6.14 7.39
C CYS A 86 -11.81 -6.90 6.10
N LEU A 87 -11.50 -6.30 4.95
CA LEU A 87 -11.72 -6.95 3.67
C LEU A 87 -10.72 -8.11 3.49
N LYS A 88 -11.26 -9.32 3.36
CA LYS A 88 -10.49 -10.53 3.04
C LYS A 88 -11.05 -11.19 1.79
N ILE A 89 -10.19 -11.47 0.81
CA ILE A 89 -10.51 -12.18 -0.42
C ILE A 89 -9.74 -13.49 -0.42
N GLN A 90 -10.43 -14.62 -0.58
CA GLN A 90 -9.82 -15.96 -0.56
C GLN A 90 -8.93 -16.19 0.68
N GLY A 91 -9.37 -15.70 1.85
CA GLY A 91 -8.63 -15.80 3.12
C GLY A 91 -7.44 -14.84 3.24
N ARG A 92 -7.21 -13.95 2.27
CA ARG A 92 -6.11 -12.99 2.26
C ARG A 92 -6.58 -11.58 2.57
N ALA A 93 -5.87 -10.86 3.44
CA ALA A 93 -6.13 -9.45 3.71
C ALA A 93 -5.84 -8.59 2.47
N VAL A 94 -6.56 -7.49 2.29
CA VAL A 94 -6.30 -6.54 1.19
C VAL A 94 -5.50 -5.36 1.72
N LEU A 95 -4.25 -5.25 1.27
CA LEU A 95 -3.33 -4.17 1.62
C LEU A 95 -3.20 -3.20 0.45
N LEU A 96 -3.11 -1.91 0.78
CA LEU A 96 -2.76 -0.85 -0.16
C LEU A 96 -1.36 -0.35 0.18
N GLY A 97 -0.59 -0.01 -0.84
CA GLY A 97 0.74 0.53 -0.67
C GLY A 97 0.99 1.72 -1.57
N ASP A 98 1.50 2.81 -1.00
CA ASP A 98 1.89 3.99 -1.77
C ASP A 98 2.92 4.83 -1.02
N HIS A 99 3.56 5.74 -1.76
CA HIS A 99 4.48 6.73 -1.22
C HIS A 99 3.82 8.11 -1.16
N THR A 100 4.13 8.87 -0.11
CA THR A 100 3.72 10.26 -0.01
C THR A 100 4.91 11.13 0.38
N ASN A 101 5.07 12.23 -0.35
CA ASN A 101 6.10 13.22 -0.07
C ASN A 101 5.51 14.32 0.79
N GLN A 102 6.25 14.70 1.83
CA GLN A 102 5.93 15.85 2.66
C GLN A 102 7.05 16.90 2.57
N PRO A 103 6.78 18.06 1.95
CA PRO A 103 7.72 19.19 1.93
C PRO A 103 8.03 19.67 3.35
N LYS A 104 9.29 19.99 3.63
CA LYS A 104 9.76 20.53 4.91
C LYS A 104 10.64 21.75 4.67
N GLY A 105 10.34 22.85 5.37
CA GLY A 105 11.13 24.10 5.30
C GLY A 105 12.31 24.16 6.28
N GLY A 106 12.36 23.26 7.27
CA GLY A 106 13.40 23.28 8.29
C GLY A 106 14.76 22.78 7.78
N GLN A 107 15.81 23.56 8.01
CA GLN A 107 17.16 23.23 7.52
C GLN A 107 17.86 22.12 8.32
N ARG A 108 17.45 21.88 9.57
CA ARG A 108 18.06 20.91 10.52
C ARG A 108 17.08 19.81 10.95
N MET A 109 16.13 19.45 10.08
CA MET A 109 15.18 18.38 10.36
C MET A 109 15.79 17.01 10.00
N PRO A 110 15.85 16.04 10.94
CA PRO A 110 16.35 14.70 10.65
C PRO A 110 15.58 14.00 9.52
N GLY A 111 16.30 13.26 8.69
CA GLY A 111 15.72 12.41 7.63
C GLY A 111 15.13 13.16 6.45
N VAL A 112 15.33 14.48 6.34
CA VAL A 112 14.90 15.28 5.19
C VAL A 112 15.83 15.06 4.01
N VAL A 113 15.27 14.59 2.91
CA VAL A 113 15.97 14.34 1.64
C VAL A 113 15.57 15.36 0.58
N THR A 114 16.37 15.48 -0.48
CA THR A 114 16.04 16.32 -1.65
C THR A 114 15.26 15.49 -2.65
N ILE A 115 14.04 15.93 -2.96
CA ILE A 115 13.09 15.19 -3.78
C ILE A 115 12.94 15.92 -5.12
N HIS A 116 13.08 15.19 -6.23
CA HIS A 116 12.76 15.71 -7.56
C HIS A 116 11.26 15.62 -7.82
N GLN A 117 10.66 16.71 -8.28
CA GLN A 117 9.24 16.76 -8.56
C GLN A 117 8.94 16.19 -9.95
N HIS A 118 8.27 15.02 -9.99
CA HIS A 118 7.87 14.35 -11.24
C HIS A 118 6.51 14.79 -11.80
N SER A 119 5.83 15.77 -11.18
CA SER A 119 4.53 16.27 -11.67
C SER A 119 4.70 17.37 -12.72
N GLU A 120 4.02 17.25 -13.85
CA GLU A 120 3.94 18.24 -14.96
C GLU A 120 3.12 19.51 -14.61
N THR A 121 3.29 20.07 -13.41
CA THR A 121 2.69 21.38 -13.04
C THR A 121 3.78 22.44 -12.97
N SER A 122 3.67 23.45 -13.83
CA SER A 122 4.64 24.53 -14.06
C SER A 122 4.85 25.50 -12.88
N SER A 123 4.08 25.38 -11.80
CA SER A 123 4.06 26.35 -10.69
C SER A 123 4.81 25.94 -9.42
N LYS A 124 5.49 24.78 -9.41
CA LYS A 124 6.22 24.28 -8.24
C LYS A 124 7.72 24.06 -8.55
N PRO A 125 8.63 24.29 -7.59
CA PRO A 125 10.05 24.15 -7.81
C PRO A 125 10.42 22.71 -8.22
N SER A 126 11.36 22.56 -9.16
CA SER A 126 11.80 21.26 -9.70
C SER A 126 12.36 20.31 -8.64
N TYR A 127 12.90 20.87 -7.56
CA TYR A 127 13.33 20.15 -6.38
C TYR A 127 12.76 20.80 -5.12
N PHE A 128 12.33 19.97 -4.18
CA PHE A 128 11.99 20.43 -2.83
C PHE A 128 12.60 19.49 -1.79
N ARG A 129 12.88 20.04 -0.62
CA ARG A 129 13.33 19.24 0.53
C ARG A 129 12.12 18.72 1.28
N GLY A 130 12.16 17.46 1.68
CA GLY A 130 11.05 16.85 2.38
C GLY A 130 11.33 15.45 2.90
N HIS A 131 10.31 14.88 3.50
CA HIS A 131 10.27 13.48 3.90
C HIS A 131 9.56 12.66 2.83
N VAL A 132 10.11 11.49 2.50
CA VAL A 132 9.45 10.49 1.66
C VAL A 132 8.97 9.37 2.56
N TRP A 133 7.66 9.19 2.64
CA TRP A 133 7.05 8.15 3.46
C TRP A 133 6.50 7.02 2.59
N GLY A 134 6.78 5.78 2.96
CA GLY A 134 6.10 4.60 2.44
C GLY A 134 5.03 4.14 3.42
N PHE A 135 3.79 4.01 2.95
CA PHE A 135 2.67 3.57 3.78
C PHE A 135 2.11 2.24 3.31
N ILE A 136 1.85 1.37 4.28
CA ILE A 136 0.99 0.19 4.12
C ILE A 136 -0.31 0.46 4.86
N ALA A 137 -1.43 0.26 4.17
CA ALA A 137 -2.76 0.41 4.73
C ALA A 137 -3.58 -0.86 4.50
N LEU A 138 -4.52 -1.14 5.40
CA LEU A 138 -5.50 -2.21 5.27
C LEU A 138 -6.79 -1.65 4.69
N VAL A 139 -7.39 -2.35 3.74
CA VAL A 139 -8.73 -2.00 3.26
C VAL A 139 -9.78 -2.53 4.25
N MET A 140 -10.61 -1.63 4.74
CA MET A 140 -11.74 -1.95 5.60
C MET A 140 -13.03 -1.40 4.96
N GLY A 141 -14.13 -2.14 5.08
CA GLY A 141 -15.41 -1.76 4.48
C GLY A 141 -16.44 -2.88 4.51
N ASN A 142 -17.67 -2.55 4.10
CA ASN A 142 -18.84 -3.45 4.17
C ASN A 142 -19.48 -3.72 2.79
N GLY A 143 -18.69 -3.71 1.71
CA GLY A 143 -19.20 -3.91 0.34
C GLY A 143 -19.69 -2.63 -0.34
N GLN A 144 -20.27 -1.70 0.43
CA GLN A 144 -20.78 -0.43 -0.13
C GLN A 144 -19.76 0.71 -0.05
N LYS A 145 -19.05 0.79 1.09
CA LYS A 145 -18.03 1.80 1.33
C LYS A 145 -16.77 1.13 1.84
N TYR A 146 -15.65 1.60 1.31
CA TYR A 146 -14.32 1.14 1.69
C TYR A 146 -13.46 2.33 2.07
N PHE A 147 -12.58 2.11 3.04
CA PHE A 147 -11.61 3.09 3.50
C PHE A 147 -10.29 2.39 3.81
N ALA A 148 -9.20 3.13 3.69
CA ALA A 148 -7.86 2.65 3.99
C ALA A 148 -7.49 3.02 5.43
N VAL A 149 -7.13 2.01 6.20
CA VAL A 149 -6.65 2.16 7.59
C VAL A 149 -5.14 2.02 7.61
N PRO A 150 -4.38 3.05 8.05
CA PRO A 150 -2.92 2.98 8.04
C PRO A 150 -2.45 1.90 9.02
N LEU A 151 -1.66 0.95 8.52
CA LEU A 151 -1.01 -0.07 9.35
C LEU A 151 0.39 0.34 9.76
N LYS A 152 1.18 0.86 8.81
CA LYS A 152 2.56 1.26 9.04
C LYS A 152 2.94 2.39 8.08
N GLY A 153 3.53 3.45 8.62
CA GLY A 153 4.23 4.47 7.84
C GLY A 153 5.71 4.42 8.19
N GLU A 154 6.57 4.36 7.18
CA GLU A 154 8.02 4.35 7.37
C GLU A 154 8.70 5.42 6.52
N LEU A 155 9.62 6.15 7.14
CA LEU A 155 10.39 7.19 6.50
C LEU A 155 11.53 6.56 5.69
N ASN A 156 11.63 6.91 4.42
CA ASN A 156 12.78 6.53 3.61
C ASN A 156 13.98 7.42 3.97
N LEU A 157 14.98 6.79 4.59
CA LEU A 157 16.24 7.43 4.99
C LEU A 157 17.31 7.12 3.94
N GLU A 158 17.22 7.76 2.77
CA GLU A 158 18.12 7.49 1.64
C GLU A 158 19.61 7.73 1.96
N GLU A 159 19.92 8.55 2.97
CA GLU A 159 21.30 8.89 3.34
C GLU A 159 22.06 7.79 4.10
N ARG A 160 21.38 6.77 4.67
CA ARG A 160 22.05 5.79 5.54
C ARG A 160 22.68 4.58 4.84
N ASN A 161 22.28 4.21 3.62
CA ASN A 161 22.69 2.93 3.03
C ASN A 161 23.07 3.05 1.54
N LYS A 162 24.29 3.53 1.25
CA LYS A 162 24.85 3.48 -0.11
C LYS A 162 25.27 2.06 -0.55
N GLU A 163 25.46 1.13 0.39
CA GLU A 163 25.94 -0.24 0.11
C GLU A 163 24.81 -1.26 -0.16
N ASN A 164 23.57 -0.98 0.24
CA ASN A 164 22.38 -1.81 -0.01
C ASN A 164 21.21 -0.95 -0.47
N SER A 165 21.31 -0.35 -1.66
CA SER A 165 20.28 0.52 -2.23
C SER A 165 19.03 -0.27 -2.66
N CYS A 166 18.23 -0.70 -1.68
CA CYS A 166 16.89 -1.17 -1.91
C CYS A 166 16.06 0.02 -2.40
N SER A 167 15.53 -0.05 -3.62
CA SER A 167 14.69 1.01 -4.19
C SER A 167 13.48 1.29 -3.29
N LEU A 168 12.98 2.53 -3.32
CA LEU A 168 11.76 2.94 -2.62
C LEU A 168 10.61 1.92 -2.83
N ALA A 169 10.42 1.48 -4.08
CA ALA A 169 9.39 0.51 -4.45
C ALA A 169 9.59 -0.86 -3.79
N THR A 170 10.83 -1.34 -3.69
CA THR A 170 11.15 -2.65 -3.12
C THR A 170 11.10 -2.66 -1.59
N GLN A 171 11.42 -1.54 -0.93
CA GLN A 171 11.28 -1.38 0.52
C GLN A 171 9.81 -1.49 0.95
N LEU A 172 8.90 -0.84 0.21
CA LEU A 172 7.46 -0.92 0.49
C LEU A 172 6.93 -2.36 0.43
N VAL A 173 7.34 -3.13 -0.58
CA VAL A 173 6.95 -4.54 -0.73
C VAL A 173 7.51 -5.38 0.42
N TYR A 174 8.77 -5.14 0.81
CA TYR A 174 9.37 -5.82 1.96
C TYR A 174 8.59 -5.53 3.25
N ASN A 175 8.21 -4.27 3.46
CA ASN A 175 7.34 -3.86 4.57
C ASN A 175 5.98 -4.55 4.55
N ALA A 176 5.35 -4.67 3.38
CA ALA A 176 4.08 -5.39 3.24
C ALA A 176 4.24 -6.88 3.58
N ILE A 177 5.32 -7.53 3.14
CA ILE A 177 5.60 -8.94 3.45
C ILE A 177 5.82 -9.13 4.95
N GLN A 178 6.65 -8.31 5.57
CA GLN A 178 6.87 -8.36 7.01
C GLN A 178 5.58 -8.14 7.81
N THR A 179 4.76 -7.20 7.36
CA THR A 179 3.46 -6.90 7.97
C THR A 179 2.54 -8.11 7.88
N ALA A 180 2.38 -8.71 6.69
CA ALA A 180 1.58 -9.91 6.47
C ALA A 180 2.07 -11.12 7.31
N GLN A 181 3.39 -11.33 7.40
CA GLN A 181 3.98 -12.39 8.22
C GLN A 181 3.68 -12.23 9.70
N LYS A 182 3.92 -11.03 10.25
CA LYS A 182 3.68 -10.73 11.67
C LYS A 182 2.19 -10.77 12.02
N MET A 183 1.35 -10.39 11.07
CA MET A 183 -0.11 -10.53 11.15
C MET A 183 -0.59 -11.99 11.10
N GLY A 184 0.26 -12.93 10.63
CA GLY A 184 -0.16 -14.31 10.39
C GLY A 184 -1.22 -14.45 9.30
N CYS A 185 -1.39 -13.44 8.44
CA CYS A 185 -2.42 -13.41 7.40
C CYS A 185 -1.78 -13.02 6.06
N PRO A 186 -1.75 -13.92 5.06
CA PRO A 186 -1.32 -13.59 3.71
C PRO A 186 -2.20 -12.48 3.11
N ALA A 187 -1.67 -11.74 2.13
CA ALA A 187 -2.31 -10.54 1.63
C ALA A 187 -2.26 -10.40 0.10
N TYR A 188 -3.20 -9.62 -0.43
CA TYR A 188 -3.07 -8.96 -1.72
C TYR A 188 -2.58 -7.54 -1.50
N LEU A 189 -1.45 -7.18 -2.11
CA LEU A 189 -0.89 -5.82 -2.07
C LEU A 189 -1.22 -5.10 -3.37
N VAL A 190 -2.10 -4.11 -3.27
CA VAL A 190 -2.54 -3.26 -4.38
C VAL A 190 -1.68 -2.01 -4.44
N LEU A 191 -1.04 -1.77 -5.59
CA LEU A 191 -0.09 -0.68 -5.81
C LEU A 191 -0.41 0.09 -7.09
N ASP A 192 0.14 1.29 -7.23
CA ASP A 192 0.03 2.06 -8.47
C ASP A 192 0.99 1.57 -9.59
N ALA A 193 0.83 2.11 -10.80
CA ALA A 193 1.63 1.78 -11.98
C ALA A 193 3.13 2.06 -11.83
N PHE A 194 3.52 2.94 -10.89
CA PHE A 194 4.92 3.16 -10.51
C PHE A 194 5.61 1.83 -10.12
N PHE A 195 4.88 0.94 -9.45
CA PHE A 195 5.37 -0.33 -8.94
C PHE A 195 5.36 -1.47 -9.97
N ALA A 196 4.89 -1.23 -11.19
CA ALA A 196 4.94 -2.19 -12.29
C ALA A 196 6.37 -2.33 -12.86
N ILE A 197 7.28 -2.86 -12.03
CA ILE A 197 8.69 -3.10 -12.34
C ILE A 197 9.10 -4.50 -11.88
N GLY A 198 10.05 -5.11 -12.59
CA GLY A 198 10.51 -6.48 -12.31
C GLY A 198 10.92 -6.74 -10.85
N PRO A 199 11.75 -5.89 -10.23
CA PRO A 199 12.21 -6.10 -8.85
C PRO A 199 11.08 -6.27 -7.82
N VAL A 200 9.99 -5.50 -7.95
CA VAL A 200 8.82 -5.57 -7.07
C VAL A 200 8.20 -6.98 -7.07
N PHE A 201 7.98 -7.55 -8.25
CA PHE A 201 7.44 -8.89 -8.39
C PHE A 201 8.46 -9.98 -8.04
N LEU A 202 9.74 -9.78 -8.36
CA LEU A 202 10.81 -10.73 -8.01
C LEU A 202 10.96 -10.89 -6.49
N ILE A 203 10.82 -9.81 -5.71
CA ILE A 203 10.88 -9.87 -4.25
C ILE A 203 9.70 -10.68 -3.70
N ALA A 204 8.48 -10.40 -4.15
CA ALA A 204 7.32 -11.18 -3.74
C ALA A 204 7.49 -12.67 -4.04
N VAL A 205 8.00 -13.02 -5.24
CA VAL A 205 8.27 -14.42 -5.62
C VAL A 205 9.39 -15.03 -4.76
N ALA A 206 10.53 -14.34 -4.61
CA ALA A 206 11.66 -14.82 -3.84
C ALA A 206 11.28 -15.07 -2.37
N CYS A 207 10.55 -14.15 -1.75
CA CYS A 207 10.03 -14.33 -0.39
C CYS A 207 9.02 -15.47 -0.31
N SER A 208 8.15 -15.62 -1.32
CA SER A 208 7.19 -16.74 -1.36
C SER A 208 7.89 -18.10 -1.40
N VAL A 209 8.97 -18.22 -2.18
CA VAL A 209 9.78 -19.45 -2.25
C VAL A 209 10.52 -19.69 -0.93
N ALA A 210 11.19 -18.68 -0.39
CA ALA A 210 11.96 -18.79 0.84
C ALA A 210 11.09 -19.16 2.05
N LEU A 211 9.88 -18.59 2.12
CA LEU A 211 8.95 -18.78 3.23
C LEU A 211 7.95 -19.93 2.99
N ARG A 212 8.00 -20.57 1.83
CA ARG A 212 7.09 -21.65 1.37
C ARG A 212 5.60 -21.30 1.40
N VAL A 213 5.28 -20.01 1.53
CA VAL A 213 3.93 -19.48 1.57
C VAL A 213 3.93 -18.20 0.74
N PRO A 214 3.03 -18.04 -0.24
CA PRO A 214 2.88 -16.79 -0.95
C PRO A 214 2.23 -15.75 -0.05
N TRP A 215 3.02 -15.12 0.82
CA TRP A 215 2.55 -14.14 1.81
C TRP A 215 1.93 -12.92 1.16
N VAL A 216 2.45 -12.48 0.01
CA VAL A 216 1.94 -11.31 -0.70
C VAL A 216 1.82 -11.61 -2.19
N HIS A 217 0.61 -11.45 -2.73
CA HIS A 217 0.38 -11.31 -4.16
C HIS A 217 0.26 -9.84 -4.51
N ILE A 218 0.79 -9.45 -5.67
CA ILE A 218 0.86 -8.06 -6.10
C ILE A 218 -0.20 -7.82 -7.17
N ILE A 219 -0.98 -6.76 -7.00
CA ILE A 219 -1.92 -6.23 -7.99
C ILE A 219 -1.51 -4.81 -8.31
N THR A 220 -1.18 -4.51 -9.56
CA THR A 220 -0.83 -3.15 -9.99
C THR A 220 -1.42 -2.81 -11.35
N ARG A 221 -1.43 -1.53 -11.70
CA ARG A 221 -1.70 -1.10 -13.07
C ARG A 221 -0.46 -1.27 -13.94
N ALA A 222 -0.62 -1.82 -15.14
CA ALA A 222 0.46 -1.88 -16.11
C ALA A 222 0.79 -0.49 -16.67
N LYS A 223 2.07 -0.27 -17.01
CA LYS A 223 2.48 0.94 -17.74
C LYS A 223 1.86 0.95 -19.14
N LYS A 224 1.59 2.13 -19.70
CA LYS A 224 1.01 2.27 -21.06
C LYS A 224 1.84 1.58 -22.15
N ASN A 225 3.15 1.49 -21.98
CA ASN A 225 4.08 0.83 -22.88
C ASN A 225 4.38 -0.64 -22.50
N ALA A 226 3.58 -1.24 -21.63
CA ALA A 226 3.81 -2.60 -21.16
C ALA A 226 3.68 -3.62 -22.31
N VAL A 227 4.64 -4.55 -22.32
CA VAL A 227 4.76 -5.63 -23.30
C VAL A 227 4.85 -6.94 -22.54
N ALA A 228 4.11 -7.93 -23.03
CA ALA A 228 4.19 -9.30 -22.59
C ALA A 228 4.49 -10.23 -23.79
N TYR A 229 4.65 -11.51 -23.52
CA TYR A 229 4.99 -12.51 -24.53
C TYR A 229 4.09 -13.73 -24.38
N LEU A 230 3.72 -14.35 -25.50
CA LEU A 230 3.10 -15.68 -25.49
C LEU A 230 4.12 -16.74 -25.07
N ASP A 231 3.63 -17.92 -24.71
CA ASP A 231 4.48 -19.08 -24.50
C ASP A 231 5.30 -19.38 -25.77
N PRO A 232 6.57 -19.82 -25.62
CA PRO A 232 7.37 -20.18 -26.78
C PRO A 232 6.71 -21.35 -27.52
N PRO A 233 6.76 -21.36 -28.87
CA PRO A 233 6.26 -22.49 -29.63
C PRO A 233 7.02 -23.77 -29.25
N PRO A 234 6.38 -24.96 -29.37
CA PRO A 234 7.02 -26.22 -29.04
C PRO A 234 8.33 -26.40 -29.83
N ASP A 235 9.32 -27.00 -29.17
CA ASP A 235 10.62 -27.24 -29.79
C ASP A 235 10.47 -28.20 -30.96
N THR A 236 10.92 -27.80 -32.15
CA THR A 236 11.06 -28.71 -33.29
C THR A 236 12.29 -29.60 -33.08
N PRO A 237 12.15 -30.94 -33.07
CA PRO A 237 13.28 -31.86 -32.91
C PRO A 237 14.36 -31.63 -33.97
N GLY A 238 15.64 -31.71 -33.58
CA GLY A 238 16.78 -31.68 -34.51
C GLY A 238 17.36 -30.30 -34.87
N LYS A 239 16.72 -29.18 -34.49
CA LYS A 239 17.33 -27.85 -34.70
C LYS A 239 18.44 -27.59 -33.67
N ARG A 240 19.68 -27.45 -34.15
CA ARG A 240 20.80 -26.94 -33.35
C ARG A 240 20.58 -25.45 -33.03
N GLY A 241 20.72 -25.08 -31.77
CA GLY A 241 20.66 -23.69 -31.31
C GLY A 241 19.99 -23.51 -29.95
N ARG A 242 20.07 -22.29 -29.40
CA ARG A 242 19.43 -21.94 -28.13
C ARG A 242 17.91 -21.94 -28.28
N LYS A 243 17.22 -22.75 -27.47
CA LYS A 243 15.75 -22.80 -27.41
C LYS A 243 15.15 -21.41 -27.17
N ARG A 244 14.05 -21.11 -27.86
CA ARG A 244 13.34 -19.83 -27.70
C ARG A 244 12.70 -19.80 -26.31
N LYS A 245 12.98 -18.74 -25.54
CA LYS A 245 12.42 -18.56 -24.18
C LYS A 245 11.08 -17.83 -24.16
N TYR A 246 10.73 -17.15 -25.25
CA TYR A 246 9.53 -16.32 -25.37
C TYR A 246 8.93 -16.53 -26.76
N GLY A 247 7.60 -16.55 -26.84
CA GLY A 247 6.85 -16.56 -28.08
C GLY A 247 6.70 -15.16 -28.67
N GLU A 248 5.57 -14.93 -29.33
CA GLU A 248 5.25 -13.65 -29.96
C GLU A 248 5.17 -12.51 -28.94
N LYS A 249 5.63 -11.32 -29.37
CA LYS A 249 5.59 -10.10 -28.57
C LYS A 249 4.21 -9.47 -28.63
N VAL A 250 3.57 -9.32 -27.48
CA VAL A 250 2.22 -8.75 -27.34
C VAL A 250 2.30 -7.37 -26.70
N LYS A 251 1.84 -6.33 -27.43
CA LYS A 251 1.66 -4.98 -26.88
C LYS A 251 0.30 -4.89 -26.20
N LEU A 252 0.27 -4.77 -24.87
CA LEU A 252 -0.97 -4.90 -24.11
C LEU A 252 -2.02 -3.83 -24.49
N MET A 253 -1.61 -2.59 -24.74
CA MET A 253 -2.53 -1.54 -25.18
C MET A 253 -3.07 -1.76 -26.60
N GLY A 254 -2.39 -2.54 -27.45
CA GLY A 254 -2.87 -2.88 -28.80
C GLY A 254 -4.05 -3.85 -28.78
N LEU A 255 -4.11 -4.70 -27.75
CA LEU A 255 -5.13 -5.74 -27.60
C LEU A 255 -6.56 -5.20 -27.50
N PHE A 256 -6.76 -3.96 -27.00
CA PHE A 256 -8.08 -3.32 -26.99
C PHE A 256 -8.67 -3.15 -28.39
N LYS A 257 -7.82 -3.04 -29.43
CA LYS A 257 -8.26 -2.94 -30.82
C LYS A 257 -8.18 -4.29 -31.52
N GLU A 258 -7.06 -5.00 -31.35
CA GLU A 258 -6.77 -6.25 -32.07
C GLU A 258 -7.70 -7.41 -31.65
N ARG A 259 -8.12 -7.44 -30.39
CA ARG A 259 -8.95 -8.53 -29.81
C ARG A 259 -10.27 -8.01 -29.24
N ALA A 260 -10.83 -6.94 -29.81
CA ALA A 260 -12.04 -6.30 -29.31
C ALA A 260 -13.23 -7.27 -29.14
N ASN A 261 -13.33 -8.28 -30.00
CA ASN A 261 -14.40 -9.28 -30.00
C ASN A 261 -14.27 -10.33 -28.88
N GLU A 262 -13.12 -10.39 -28.20
CA GLU A 262 -12.86 -11.38 -27.15
C GLU A 262 -13.12 -10.84 -25.74
N PHE A 263 -13.45 -9.55 -25.63
CA PHE A 263 -13.83 -8.97 -24.35
C PHE A 263 -15.23 -9.43 -23.97
N LEU A 264 -15.36 -9.94 -22.76
CA LEU A 264 -16.63 -10.36 -22.19
C LEU A 264 -17.20 -9.22 -21.34
N GLU A 265 -18.51 -9.04 -21.40
CA GLU A 265 -19.22 -8.10 -20.53
C GLU A 265 -19.45 -8.72 -19.16
N GLU A 266 -18.94 -8.07 -18.14
CA GLU A 266 -19.04 -8.49 -16.75
C GLU A 266 -19.59 -7.35 -15.90
N THR A 267 -20.36 -7.69 -14.88
CA THR A 267 -20.85 -6.69 -13.92
C THR A 267 -19.85 -6.59 -12.78
N CYS A 268 -19.32 -5.39 -12.52
CA CYS A 268 -18.28 -5.17 -11.51
C CYS A 268 -18.58 -3.97 -10.62
N PHE A 269 -18.12 -4.01 -9.38
CA PHE A 269 -18.17 -2.86 -8.49
C PHE A 269 -16.95 -1.95 -8.67
N VAL A 270 -17.12 -0.88 -9.44
CA VAL A 270 -16.04 0.03 -9.83
C VAL A 270 -16.27 1.39 -9.17
N TYR A 271 -15.31 1.84 -8.35
CA TYR A 271 -15.33 3.15 -7.68
C TYR A 271 -16.64 3.50 -6.95
N GLY A 272 -17.24 2.54 -6.24
CA GLY A 272 -18.43 2.79 -5.43
C GLY A 272 -19.76 2.57 -6.15
N HIS A 273 -19.74 2.19 -7.43
CA HIS A 273 -20.94 1.95 -8.23
C HIS A 273 -20.80 0.66 -9.04
N THR A 274 -21.92 0.01 -9.31
CA THR A 274 -21.97 -1.14 -10.21
C THR A 274 -22.04 -0.66 -11.65
N GLU A 275 -21.10 -1.10 -12.48
CA GLU A 275 -21.14 -0.84 -13.92
C GLU A 275 -20.81 -2.11 -14.70
N VAL A 276 -21.30 -2.17 -15.94
CA VAL A 276 -20.94 -3.23 -16.89
C VAL A 276 -19.61 -2.85 -17.54
N VAL A 277 -18.62 -3.72 -17.39
CA VAL A 277 -17.28 -3.54 -17.91
C VAL A 277 -16.95 -4.64 -18.91
N LYS A 278 -16.19 -4.28 -19.95
CA LYS A 278 -15.66 -5.26 -20.91
C LYS A 278 -14.30 -5.72 -20.42
N ILE A 279 -14.15 -7.01 -20.14
CA ILE A 279 -12.94 -7.59 -19.56
C ILE A 279 -12.35 -8.68 -20.47
N LEU A 280 -11.02 -8.66 -20.61
CA LEU A 280 -10.23 -9.74 -21.19
C LEU A 280 -9.12 -10.11 -20.22
N CYS A 281 -9.02 -11.40 -19.88
CA CYS A 281 -8.01 -11.93 -18.96
C CYS A 281 -7.04 -12.83 -19.71
N LEU A 282 -5.73 -12.58 -19.57
CA LEU A 282 -4.68 -13.32 -20.26
C LEU A 282 -3.51 -13.60 -19.33
N ASP A 283 -3.05 -14.85 -19.29
CA ASP A 283 -1.84 -15.23 -18.56
C ASP A 283 -0.66 -15.25 -19.54
N LEU A 284 0.21 -14.24 -19.46
CA LEU A 284 1.30 -14.01 -20.42
C LEU A 284 2.67 -13.97 -19.72
N LEU A 285 3.73 -14.32 -20.44
CA LEU A 285 5.11 -14.20 -19.95
C LEU A 285 5.54 -12.74 -19.87
N TRP A 286 6.01 -12.31 -18.70
CA TRP A 286 6.56 -10.98 -18.50
C TRP A 286 8.07 -11.03 -18.34
N LYS A 287 8.78 -10.49 -19.33
CA LYS A 287 10.25 -10.54 -19.43
C LYS A 287 11.01 -10.10 -18.16
N PRO A 288 10.58 -9.05 -17.43
CA PRO A 288 11.25 -8.63 -16.20
C PRO A 288 11.33 -9.70 -15.11
N ILE A 289 10.35 -10.60 -15.01
CA ILE A 289 10.37 -11.71 -14.05
C ILE A 289 10.65 -13.07 -14.69
N LYS A 290 10.66 -13.15 -16.03
CA LYS A 290 10.85 -14.40 -16.80
C LYS A 290 9.82 -15.48 -16.44
N GLY A 291 8.62 -15.07 -16.07
CA GLY A 291 7.52 -15.92 -15.61
C GLY A 291 6.17 -15.36 -16.02
N LYS A 292 5.10 -16.13 -15.78
CA LYS A 292 3.73 -15.74 -16.14
C LYS A 292 3.18 -14.72 -15.14
N ILE A 293 2.46 -13.74 -15.68
CA ILE A 293 1.64 -12.77 -14.95
C ILE A 293 0.25 -12.80 -15.56
N ARG A 294 -0.76 -12.65 -14.72
CA ARG A 294 -2.13 -12.46 -15.15
C ARG A 294 -2.35 -11.00 -15.50
N PHE A 295 -2.67 -10.74 -16.76
CA PHE A 295 -3.03 -9.43 -17.27
C PHE A 295 -4.56 -9.34 -17.43
N VAL A 296 -5.15 -8.31 -16.83
CA VAL A 296 -6.58 -8.03 -16.94
C VAL A 296 -6.74 -6.71 -17.68
N LEU A 297 -7.28 -6.78 -18.89
CA LEU A 297 -7.63 -5.63 -19.70
C LEU A 297 -9.10 -5.34 -19.45
N ALA A 298 -9.42 -4.13 -18.99
CA ALA A 298 -10.78 -3.72 -18.72
C ALA A 298 -11.08 -2.39 -19.45
N ILE A 299 -12.26 -2.31 -20.06
CA ILE A 299 -12.82 -1.05 -20.56
C ILE A 299 -13.90 -0.63 -19.58
N THR A 300 -13.59 0.39 -18.78
CA THR A 300 -14.48 0.98 -17.77
C THR A 300 -15.11 2.25 -18.31
N SER A 301 -16.07 2.83 -17.57
CA SER A 301 -16.60 4.16 -17.88
C SER A 301 -15.53 5.26 -17.93
N ARG A 302 -14.41 5.07 -17.21
CA ARG A 302 -13.25 5.97 -17.18
C ARG A 302 -12.21 5.68 -18.27
N GLY A 303 -12.47 4.71 -19.13
CA GLY A 303 -11.61 4.30 -20.24
C GLY A 303 -10.84 2.99 -20.01
N PRO A 304 -9.95 2.64 -20.96
CA PRO A 304 -9.23 1.37 -20.95
C PRO A 304 -8.11 1.36 -19.89
N ILE A 305 -8.05 0.27 -19.13
CA ILE A 305 -7.03 0.01 -18.13
C ILE A 305 -6.48 -1.40 -18.26
N VAL A 306 -5.19 -1.56 -18.03
CA VAL A 306 -4.53 -2.86 -17.96
C VAL A 306 -4.00 -3.04 -16.55
N LEU A 307 -4.40 -4.12 -15.91
CA LEU A 307 -3.95 -4.52 -14.58
C LEU A 307 -3.06 -5.76 -14.68
N MET A 308 -2.18 -5.91 -13.69
CA MET A 308 -1.22 -7.00 -13.55
C MET A 308 -1.45 -7.65 -12.18
N SER A 309 -1.56 -8.97 -12.15
CA SER A 309 -1.63 -9.76 -10.93
C SER A 309 -0.53 -10.84 -10.92
N SER A 310 0.17 -10.98 -9.79
CA SER A 310 1.07 -12.13 -9.59
C SER A 310 0.34 -13.42 -9.23
N ASP A 311 -0.95 -13.33 -8.89
CA ASP A 311 -1.83 -14.48 -8.67
C ASP A 311 -2.54 -14.84 -10.00
N LEU A 312 -2.22 -16.03 -10.53
CA LEU A 312 -2.81 -16.59 -11.75
C LEU A 312 -4.12 -17.33 -11.49
N THR A 313 -4.63 -17.35 -10.28
CA THR A 313 -5.90 -18.02 -9.93
C THR A 313 -7.00 -17.01 -9.64
N LEU A 314 -6.63 -15.79 -9.28
CA LEU A 314 -7.57 -14.72 -8.94
C LEU A 314 -8.41 -14.29 -10.16
N PRO A 315 -9.76 -14.28 -10.07
CA PRO A 315 -10.64 -13.86 -11.16
C PRO A 315 -10.41 -12.41 -11.58
N ALA A 316 -10.63 -12.13 -12.87
CA ALA A 316 -10.38 -10.83 -13.46
C ALA A 316 -11.24 -9.70 -12.84
N VAL A 317 -12.51 -10.00 -12.55
CA VAL A 317 -13.44 -9.11 -11.84
C VAL A 317 -12.87 -8.71 -10.47
N GLN A 318 -12.41 -9.69 -9.68
CA GLN A 318 -11.84 -9.43 -8.35
C GLN A 318 -10.57 -8.58 -8.43
N ILE A 319 -9.71 -8.81 -9.43
CA ILE A 319 -8.51 -7.97 -9.66
C ILE A 319 -8.90 -6.50 -9.90
N LEU A 320 -9.94 -6.28 -10.72
CA LEU A 320 -10.43 -4.94 -11.01
C LEU A 320 -11.04 -4.26 -9.78
N GLU A 321 -11.89 -4.96 -9.03
CA GLU A 321 -12.53 -4.44 -7.82
C GLU A 321 -11.51 -4.11 -6.72
N LEU A 322 -10.51 -4.97 -6.53
CA LEU A 322 -9.41 -4.73 -5.60
C LEU A 322 -8.59 -3.50 -6.01
N TYR A 323 -8.31 -3.33 -7.30
CA TYR A 323 -7.58 -2.15 -7.78
C TYR A 323 -8.39 -0.86 -7.58
N CYS A 324 -9.73 -0.91 -7.68
CA CYS A 324 -10.57 0.25 -7.37
C CYS A 324 -10.40 0.74 -5.93
N GLN A 325 -10.14 -0.18 -4.99
CA GLN A 325 -9.92 0.18 -3.58
C GLN A 325 -8.63 0.98 -3.36
N ARG A 326 -7.69 0.97 -4.31
CA ARG A 326 -6.46 1.77 -4.22
C ARG A 326 -6.73 3.25 -3.97
N ALA A 327 -7.80 3.80 -4.55
CA ALA A 327 -8.15 5.22 -4.38
C ALA A 327 -8.43 5.61 -2.92
N SER A 328 -8.82 4.66 -2.06
CA SER A 328 -9.06 4.94 -0.64
C SER A 328 -7.79 5.35 0.12
N ILE A 329 -6.59 5.00 -0.37
CA ILE A 329 -5.32 5.43 0.24
C ILE A 329 -5.12 6.95 0.11
N GLU A 330 -5.66 7.57 -0.94
CA GLU A 330 -5.58 9.02 -1.16
C GLU A 330 -6.41 9.76 -0.10
N SER A 331 -7.59 9.21 0.24
CA SER A 331 -8.43 9.72 1.34
C SER A 331 -7.73 9.55 2.69
N MET A 332 -7.05 8.43 2.93
CA MET A 332 -6.24 8.23 4.13
C MET A 332 -5.13 9.28 4.25
N PHE A 333 -4.39 9.56 3.17
CA PHE A 333 -3.37 10.60 3.18
C PHE A 333 -3.94 11.99 3.44
N LEU A 334 -5.12 12.29 2.89
CA LEU A 334 -5.80 13.56 3.15
C LEU A 334 -6.12 13.73 4.64
N VAL A 335 -6.66 12.69 5.28
CA VAL A 335 -6.96 12.70 6.73
C VAL A 335 -5.68 12.81 7.57
N LEU A 336 -4.62 12.07 7.21
CA LEU A 336 -3.34 12.12 7.92
C LEU A 336 -2.71 13.53 7.86
N LYS A 337 -2.77 14.19 6.71
CA LYS A 337 -2.21 15.53 6.51
C LYS A 337 -3.05 16.62 7.18
N HIS A 338 -4.37 16.60 6.97
CA HIS A 338 -5.22 17.74 7.31
C HIS A 338 -6.01 17.58 8.60
N SER A 339 -6.39 16.36 8.99
CA SER A 339 -7.11 16.14 10.25
C SER A 339 -6.12 15.90 11.37
N ILE A 340 -5.23 14.93 11.18
CA ILE A 340 -4.29 14.52 12.23
C ILE A 340 -3.06 15.43 12.26
N GLY A 341 -2.66 16.06 11.15
CA GLY A 341 -1.37 16.78 11.08
C GLY A 341 -0.16 15.86 11.33
N GLY A 342 -0.30 14.59 10.96
CA GLY A 342 0.68 13.53 11.20
C GLY A 342 1.74 13.41 10.11
N LEU A 343 1.63 14.20 9.04
CA LEU A 343 2.59 14.22 7.93
C LEU A 343 3.20 15.61 7.77
#